data_AF-A0A349MUZ9-F1
#
_entry.id   AF-A0A349MUZ9-F1
#
_cell.length_a   1.000
_cell.length_b   1.000
_cell.length_c   1.000
_cell.angle_alpha   90.00
_cell.angle_beta   90.00
_cell.angle_gamma   90.00
#
_symmetry.space_group_name_H-M   'P 1'
#
loop_
_entity.id
_entity.type
_entity.pdbx_description
1 polymer ?
#
loop_
_entity_poly.entity_id
_entity_poly.type
_entity_poly.pdbx_seq_one_letter_code
_entity_poly.pdbx_strand_id
1 'polypeptide(L)'
;SDTIRYYDKAGLLPHLKRSANGYRYFDQTDLNDLRTIQCFRDIGVSVEEIADIMQKDNDDVQADVKARQAAVALQRRRLEQQRDQIDLALLMIDIKNDHYNAVLSGQTHHTVAGQQAITDYVCQRANPLAVDAVRQQLGVLFDQQSRGEPLDSVRIDHIIEQIQPRFQDAVATVTQWVTNF
;
A
#
# COMPACT_ATOMS: atom_id res chain seq x y z
N SER A 1 -11.53 21.58 -23.11
CA SER A 1 -11.82 20.85 -21.87
C SER A 1 -12.64 19.62 -22.21
N ASP A 2 -11.96 18.54 -22.56
CA ASP A 2 -12.59 17.28 -22.98
C ASP A 2 -12.80 16.33 -21.81
N THR A 3 -12.05 16.48 -20.72
CA THR A 3 -12.14 15.66 -19.51
C THR A 3 -13.50 15.76 -18.81
N ILE A 4 -14.04 16.98 -18.62
CA ILE A 4 -15.36 17.16 -18.00
C ILE A 4 -16.48 16.65 -18.92
N ARG A 5 -16.33 16.82 -20.24
CA ARG A 5 -17.27 16.27 -21.23
C ARG A 5 -17.26 14.74 -21.21
N TYR A 6 -16.10 14.14 -21.01
CA TYR A 6 -15.94 12.71 -20.88
C TYR A 6 -16.62 12.19 -19.60
N TYR A 7 -16.45 12.84 -18.46
CA TYR A 7 -17.14 12.46 -17.21
C TYR A 7 -18.66 12.61 -17.31
N ASP A 8 -19.15 13.70 -17.91
CA ASP A 8 -20.58 13.91 -18.20
C ASP A 8 -21.14 12.77 -19.08
N LYS A 9 -20.43 12.38 -20.15
CA LYS A 9 -20.82 11.23 -21.00
C LYS A 9 -20.73 9.88 -20.29
N ALA A 10 -19.83 9.74 -19.32
CA ALA A 10 -19.65 8.53 -18.53
C ALA A 10 -20.66 8.41 -17.37
N GLY A 11 -21.62 9.36 -17.25
CA GLY A 11 -22.66 9.31 -16.21
C GLY A 11 -22.20 9.76 -14.83
N LEU A 12 -21.00 10.34 -14.72
CA LEU A 12 -20.40 10.76 -13.44
C LEU A 12 -20.97 12.06 -12.87
N LEU A 13 -21.72 12.83 -13.68
CA LEU A 13 -22.29 14.12 -13.30
C LEU A 13 -23.80 14.16 -13.61
N PRO A 14 -24.61 13.26 -13.05
CA PRO A 14 -26.00 13.07 -13.46
C PRO A 14 -26.91 14.28 -13.18
N HIS A 15 -26.51 15.15 -12.25
CA HIS A 15 -27.28 16.34 -11.87
C HIS A 15 -26.76 17.65 -12.49
N LEU A 16 -25.78 17.56 -13.39
CA LEU A 16 -25.15 18.74 -13.96
C LEU A 16 -26.15 19.59 -14.74
N LYS A 17 -26.40 20.80 -14.25
CA LYS A 17 -27.37 21.70 -14.85
C LYS A 17 -26.80 22.35 -16.10
N ARG A 18 -27.71 22.70 -17.01
CA ARG A 18 -27.40 23.55 -18.17
C ARG A 18 -28.14 24.86 -18.05
N SER A 19 -27.45 25.95 -18.35
CA SER A 19 -28.07 27.27 -18.48
C SER A 19 -28.92 27.35 -19.74
N ALA A 20 -29.78 28.38 -19.82
CA ALA A 20 -30.68 28.59 -20.97
C ALA A 20 -29.95 28.74 -22.33
N ASN A 21 -28.68 29.15 -22.31
CA ASN A 21 -27.81 29.24 -23.49
C ASN A 21 -26.97 27.97 -23.74
N GLY A 22 -27.28 26.86 -23.07
CA GLY A 22 -26.70 25.54 -23.32
C GLY A 22 -25.34 25.25 -22.66
N TYR A 23 -24.79 26.19 -21.89
CA TYR A 23 -23.55 26.00 -21.14
C TYR A 23 -23.77 25.19 -19.85
N ARG A 24 -22.75 24.45 -19.42
CA ARG A 24 -22.77 23.72 -18.14
C ARG A 24 -22.66 24.69 -16.99
N TYR A 25 -23.55 24.53 -16.00
CA TYR A 25 -23.54 25.28 -14.76
C TYR A 25 -23.17 24.32 -13.64
N PHE A 26 -22.07 24.60 -12.94
CA PHE A 26 -21.57 23.79 -11.83
C PHE A 26 -21.95 24.47 -10.51
N ASP A 27 -22.68 23.77 -9.67
CA ASP A 27 -22.88 24.18 -8.29
C ASP A 27 -21.84 23.55 -7.35
N GLN A 28 -21.93 23.85 -6.05
CA GLN A 28 -20.97 23.37 -5.07
C GLN A 28 -20.96 21.84 -4.94
N THR A 29 -22.09 21.18 -5.21
CA THR A 29 -22.22 19.72 -5.19
C THR A 29 -21.46 19.13 -6.37
N ASP A 30 -21.65 19.70 -7.57
CA ASP A 30 -20.94 19.26 -8.79
C ASP A 30 -19.42 19.41 -8.63
N LEU A 31 -18.96 20.50 -7.99
CA LEU A 31 -17.54 20.70 -7.71
C LEU A 31 -16.98 19.68 -6.71
N ASN A 32 -17.78 19.23 -5.73
CA ASN A 32 -17.37 18.19 -4.79
C ASN A 32 -17.33 16.81 -5.46
N ASP A 33 -18.30 16.49 -6.32
CA ASP A 33 -18.31 15.27 -7.11
C ASP A 33 -17.09 15.23 -8.05
N LEU A 34 -16.76 16.35 -8.72
CA LEU A 34 -15.55 16.48 -9.54
C LEU A 34 -14.25 16.28 -8.76
N ARG A 35 -14.13 16.84 -7.55
CA ARG A 35 -12.96 16.61 -6.68
C ARG A 35 -12.83 15.15 -6.27
N THR A 36 -13.95 14.49 -6.01
CA THR A 36 -14.00 13.07 -5.66
C THR A 36 -13.57 12.21 -6.84
N ILE A 37 -14.10 12.47 -8.04
CA ILE A 37 -13.69 11.82 -9.28
C ILE A 37 -12.17 11.99 -9.49
N GLN A 38 -11.66 13.22 -9.35
CA GLN A 38 -10.24 13.50 -9.51
C GLN A 38 -9.38 12.71 -8.53
N CYS A 39 -9.75 12.68 -7.25
CA CYS A 39 -9.04 11.90 -6.23
C CYS A 39 -8.96 10.42 -6.59
N PHE A 40 -10.06 9.82 -7.05
CA PHE A 40 -10.06 8.42 -7.50
C PHE A 40 -9.23 8.19 -8.76
N ARG A 41 -9.24 9.14 -9.70
CA ARG A 41 -8.42 9.07 -10.92
C ARG A 41 -6.93 9.15 -10.62
N ASP A 42 -6.53 9.99 -9.67
CA ASP A 42 -5.12 10.18 -9.29
C ASP A 42 -4.53 8.91 -8.65
N ILE A 43 -5.36 8.07 -8.03
CA ILE A 43 -4.97 6.77 -7.47
C ILE A 43 -5.22 5.58 -8.43
N GLY A 44 -5.49 5.86 -9.71
CA GLY A 44 -5.58 4.84 -10.77
C GLY A 44 -6.92 4.10 -10.87
N VAL A 45 -7.99 4.58 -10.23
CA VAL A 45 -9.33 3.98 -10.39
C VAL A 45 -9.86 4.27 -11.79
N SER A 46 -10.43 3.27 -12.46
CA SER A 46 -11.01 3.45 -13.78
C SER A 46 -12.25 4.37 -13.75
N VAL A 47 -12.59 5.01 -14.87
CA VAL A 47 -13.79 5.88 -14.91
C VAL A 47 -15.04 5.06 -14.70
N GLU A 48 -15.03 3.84 -15.19
CA GLU A 48 -16.09 2.84 -15.08
C GLU A 48 -16.34 2.49 -13.61
N GLU A 49 -15.30 2.16 -12.84
CA GLU A 49 -15.44 1.90 -11.40
C GLU A 49 -15.90 3.14 -10.62
N ILE A 50 -15.44 4.34 -11.00
CA ILE A 50 -15.91 5.58 -10.36
C ILE A 50 -17.40 5.80 -10.67
N ALA A 51 -17.87 5.47 -11.87
CA ALA A 51 -19.28 5.59 -12.23
C ALA A 51 -20.15 4.68 -11.37
N ASP A 52 -19.71 3.44 -11.14
CA ASP A 52 -20.39 2.51 -10.22
C ASP A 52 -20.43 3.04 -8.78
N ILE A 53 -19.38 3.70 -8.31
CA ILE A 53 -19.34 4.35 -6.98
C ILE A 53 -20.27 5.57 -6.93
N MET A 54 -20.34 6.34 -8.01
CA MET A 54 -21.05 7.62 -8.05
C MET A 54 -22.52 7.50 -8.45
N GLN A 55 -22.98 6.32 -8.91
CA GLN A 55 -24.36 6.11 -9.32
C GLN A 55 -25.32 6.45 -8.17
N LYS A 56 -26.32 7.30 -8.44
CA LYS A 56 -27.26 7.91 -7.46
C LYS A 56 -28.72 7.45 -7.69
N ASP A 57 -28.94 6.34 -8.37
CA ASP A 57 -30.29 5.91 -8.81
C ASP A 57 -30.96 4.93 -7.82
N ASN A 58 -31.06 5.32 -6.56
CA ASN A 58 -31.95 4.64 -5.62
C ASN A 58 -32.78 5.67 -4.84
N ASP A 59 -34.10 5.49 -4.87
CA ASP A 59 -35.03 6.22 -3.98
C ASP A 59 -34.71 5.92 -2.49
N ASP A 60 -33.98 4.84 -2.22
CA ASP A 60 -33.41 4.50 -0.92
C ASP A 60 -31.99 5.06 -0.73
N VAL A 61 -31.94 6.24 -0.10
CA VAL A 61 -30.70 6.93 0.29
C VAL A 61 -29.79 6.06 1.17
N GLN A 62 -30.34 5.16 2.01
CA GLN A 62 -29.51 4.32 2.86
C GLN A 62 -28.81 3.20 2.08
N ALA A 63 -29.50 2.59 1.11
CA ALA A 63 -28.91 1.60 0.23
C ALA A 63 -27.78 2.20 -0.62
N ASP A 64 -28.00 3.41 -1.16
CA ASP A 64 -27.01 4.18 -1.92
C ASP A 64 -25.73 4.45 -1.10
N VAL A 65 -25.89 5.02 0.11
CA VAL A 65 -24.74 5.32 0.99
C VAL A 65 -23.96 4.07 1.37
N LYS A 66 -24.63 2.94 1.65
CA LYS A 66 -23.96 1.66 1.96
C LYS A 66 -23.15 1.12 0.79
N ALA A 67 -23.69 1.19 -0.43
CA ALA A 67 -22.97 0.76 -1.63
C ALA A 67 -21.69 1.59 -1.85
N ARG A 68 -21.78 2.92 -1.69
CA ARG A 68 -20.61 3.81 -1.77
C ARG A 68 -19.57 3.50 -0.71
N GLN A 69 -19.98 3.29 0.54
CA GLN A 69 -19.07 2.93 1.63
C GLN A 69 -18.34 1.62 1.33
N ALA A 70 -19.05 0.61 0.80
CA ALA A 70 -18.46 -0.67 0.44
C ALA A 70 -17.41 -0.52 -0.69
N ALA A 71 -17.72 0.28 -1.71
CA ALA A 71 -16.82 0.48 -2.84
C ALA A 71 -15.58 1.31 -2.46
N VAL A 72 -15.73 2.35 -1.64
CA VAL A 72 -14.59 3.09 -1.05
C VAL A 72 -13.71 2.16 -0.21
N ALA A 73 -14.32 1.30 0.61
CA ALA A 73 -13.59 0.35 1.43
C ALA A 73 -12.83 -0.69 0.60
N LEU A 74 -13.43 -1.18 -0.50
CA LEU A 74 -12.77 -2.07 -1.44
C LEU A 74 -11.56 -1.39 -2.10
N GLN A 75 -11.73 -0.14 -2.54
CA GLN A 75 -10.64 0.58 -3.17
C GLN A 75 -9.48 0.86 -2.20
N ARG A 76 -9.79 1.22 -0.94
CA ARG A 76 -8.78 1.32 0.13
C ARG A 76 -7.98 0.02 0.27
N ARG A 77 -8.65 -1.14 0.32
CA ARG A 77 -7.95 -2.44 0.45
C ARG A 77 -7.02 -2.71 -0.73
N ARG A 78 -7.45 -2.41 -1.95
CA ARG A 78 -6.61 -2.57 -3.16
C ARG A 78 -5.35 -1.70 -3.10
N LEU A 79 -5.50 -0.43 -2.69
CA LEU A 79 -4.35 0.48 -2.55
C LEU A 79 -3.41 0.04 -1.42
N GLU A 80 -3.95 -0.46 -0.32
CA GLU A 80 -3.15 -1.02 0.77
C GLU A 80 -2.34 -2.22 0.27
N GLN A 81 -2.94 -3.14 -0.48
CA GLN A 81 -2.24 -4.27 -1.09
C GLN A 81 -1.15 -3.82 -2.08
N GLN A 82 -1.43 -2.82 -2.92
CA GLN A 82 -0.44 -2.27 -3.85
C GLN A 82 0.73 -1.62 -3.11
N ARG A 83 0.45 -0.84 -2.06
CA ARG A 83 1.50 -0.26 -1.20
C ARG A 83 2.36 -1.38 -0.62
N ASP A 84 1.75 -2.44 -0.08
CA ASP A 84 2.49 -3.53 0.54
C ASP A 84 3.41 -4.25 -0.47
N GLN A 85 2.98 -4.39 -1.73
CA GLN A 85 3.81 -4.91 -2.83
C GLN A 85 4.97 -3.97 -3.19
N ILE A 86 4.70 -2.66 -3.26
CA ILE A 86 5.72 -1.64 -3.55
C ILE A 86 6.77 -1.61 -2.44
N ASP A 87 6.35 -1.64 -1.18
CA ASP A 87 7.27 -1.64 -0.04
C ASP A 87 8.20 -2.86 -0.06
N LEU A 88 7.67 -4.05 -0.39
CA LEU A 88 8.48 -5.26 -0.54
C LEU A 88 9.45 -5.13 -1.73
N ALA A 89 9.01 -4.55 -2.85
CA ALA A 89 9.87 -4.30 -4.00
C ALA A 89 11.02 -3.32 -3.68
N LEU A 90 10.72 -2.25 -2.95
CA LEU A 90 11.72 -1.30 -2.48
C LEU A 90 12.74 -1.97 -1.55
N LEU A 91 12.28 -2.77 -0.59
CA LEU A 91 13.17 -3.54 0.28
C LEU A 91 14.13 -4.43 -0.53
N MET A 92 13.63 -5.14 -1.54
CA MET A 92 14.48 -5.99 -2.39
C MET A 92 15.53 -5.18 -3.16
N ILE A 93 15.15 -4.01 -3.68
CA ILE A 93 16.07 -3.09 -4.36
C ILE A 93 17.15 -2.61 -3.39
N ASP A 94 16.76 -2.19 -2.19
CA ASP A 94 17.68 -1.69 -1.18
C ASP A 94 18.71 -2.75 -0.78
N ILE A 95 18.27 -3.99 -0.58
CA ILE A 95 19.19 -5.08 -0.20
C ILE A 95 20.09 -5.49 -1.38
N LYS A 96 19.60 -5.44 -2.63
CA LYS A 96 20.47 -5.67 -3.80
C LYS A 96 21.50 -4.57 -4.01
N ASN A 97 21.11 -3.30 -3.83
CA ASN A 97 22.04 -2.18 -3.86
C ASN A 97 23.08 -2.31 -2.76
N ASP A 98 22.67 -2.70 -1.56
CA ASP A 98 23.57 -2.95 -0.44
C ASP A 98 24.61 -4.03 -0.76
N HIS A 99 24.15 -5.16 -1.31
CA HIS A 99 25.03 -6.23 -1.76
C HIS A 99 26.06 -5.74 -2.80
N TYR A 100 25.63 -4.97 -3.80
CA TYR A 100 26.56 -4.42 -4.79
C TYR A 100 27.57 -3.46 -4.17
N ASN A 101 27.15 -2.64 -3.21
CA ASN A 101 28.05 -1.75 -2.47
C ASN A 101 29.08 -2.53 -1.63
N ALA A 102 28.67 -3.63 -1.00
CA ALA A 102 29.57 -4.54 -0.28
C ALA A 102 30.64 -5.12 -1.23
N VAL A 103 30.21 -5.65 -2.38
CA VAL A 103 31.12 -6.20 -3.41
C VAL A 103 32.11 -5.13 -3.90
N LEU A 104 31.64 -3.92 -4.20
CA LEU A 104 32.49 -2.82 -4.69
C LEU A 104 33.48 -2.32 -3.62
N SER A 105 33.15 -2.45 -2.34
CA SER A 105 34.02 -2.07 -1.21
C SER A 105 34.94 -3.20 -0.73
N GLY A 106 34.84 -4.40 -1.32
CA GLY A 106 35.62 -5.58 -0.93
C GLY A 106 35.14 -6.24 0.37
N GLN A 107 33.90 -5.95 0.81
CA GLN A 107 33.26 -6.60 1.96
C GLN A 107 32.57 -7.89 1.52
N THR A 108 32.66 -8.95 2.35
CA THR A 108 32.09 -10.28 2.07
C THR A 108 30.70 -10.51 2.66
N HIS A 109 30.21 -9.60 3.50
CA HIS A 109 28.91 -9.73 4.18
C HIS A 109 28.01 -8.52 3.91
N HIS A 110 26.69 -8.74 3.94
CA HIS A 110 25.64 -7.70 3.91
C HIS A 110 25.99 -6.57 4.89
N THR A 111 25.85 -5.33 4.43
CA THR A 111 26.29 -4.18 5.21
C THR A 111 25.21 -3.79 6.24
N VAL A 112 25.60 -2.91 7.15
CA VAL A 112 24.68 -2.29 8.13
C VAL A 112 23.44 -1.70 7.45
N ALA A 113 23.55 -1.20 6.21
CA ALA A 113 22.44 -0.60 5.50
C ALA A 113 21.36 -1.62 5.09
N GLY A 114 21.73 -2.81 4.61
CA GLY A 114 20.78 -3.88 4.29
C GLY A 114 20.05 -4.40 5.53
N GLN A 115 20.78 -4.57 6.65
CA GLN A 115 20.20 -4.97 7.93
C GLN A 115 19.22 -3.92 8.46
N GLN A 116 19.54 -2.63 8.28
CA GLN A 116 18.67 -1.53 8.67
C GLN A 116 17.37 -1.52 7.86
N ALA A 117 17.45 -1.71 6.53
CA ALA A 117 16.27 -1.76 5.67
C ALA A 117 15.32 -2.91 6.06
N ILE A 118 15.86 -4.12 6.34
CA ILE A 118 15.07 -5.25 6.84
C ILE A 118 14.44 -4.91 8.20
N THR A 119 15.22 -4.34 9.10
CA THR A 119 14.74 -3.96 10.44
C THR A 119 13.56 -3.00 10.35
N ASP A 120 13.68 -1.95 9.54
CA ASP A 120 12.64 -0.95 9.40
C ASP A 120 11.38 -1.54 8.74
N TYR A 121 11.55 -2.35 7.70
CA TYR A 121 10.43 -3.03 7.03
C TYR A 121 9.62 -3.90 7.99
N VAL A 122 10.31 -4.73 8.79
CA VAL A 122 9.68 -5.65 9.74
C VAL A 122 9.07 -4.89 10.92
N CYS A 123 9.79 -3.91 11.49
CA CYS A 123 9.31 -3.10 12.62
C CYS A 123 8.05 -2.30 12.28
N GLN A 124 7.95 -1.74 11.07
CA GLN A 124 6.75 -1.02 10.60
C GLN A 124 5.50 -1.92 10.54
N ARG A 125 5.69 -3.24 10.45
CA ARG A 125 4.64 -4.26 10.32
C ARG A 125 4.37 -5.01 11.62
N ALA A 126 5.19 -4.80 12.64
CA ALA A 126 5.04 -5.40 13.95
C ALA A 126 3.81 -4.87 14.70
N ASN A 127 3.35 -5.64 15.68
CA ASN A 127 2.46 -5.12 16.72
C ASN A 127 3.16 -3.92 17.40
N PRO A 128 2.51 -2.76 17.56
CA PRO A 128 3.13 -1.57 18.17
C PRO A 128 3.76 -1.83 19.54
N LEU A 129 3.20 -2.76 20.32
CA LEU A 129 3.72 -3.12 21.65
C LEU A 129 4.95 -4.04 21.60
N ALA A 130 5.25 -4.62 20.44
CA ALA A 130 6.33 -5.58 20.24
C ALA A 130 7.49 -5.04 19.40
N VAL A 131 7.41 -3.79 18.91
CA VAL A 131 8.41 -3.20 17.99
C VAL A 131 9.83 -3.30 18.56
N ASP A 132 10.02 -2.94 19.82
CA ASP A 132 11.35 -2.97 20.46
C ASP A 132 11.87 -4.41 20.60
N ALA A 133 10.98 -5.35 20.96
CA ALA A 133 11.33 -6.76 21.08
C ALA A 133 11.72 -7.36 19.72
N VAL A 134 10.94 -7.07 18.67
CA VAL A 134 11.22 -7.49 17.29
C VAL A 134 12.56 -6.93 16.82
N ARG A 135 12.83 -5.64 17.05
CA ARG A 135 14.10 -4.99 16.71
C ARG A 135 15.29 -5.67 17.39
N GLN A 136 15.18 -5.96 18.69
CA GLN A 136 16.24 -6.65 19.44
C GLN A 136 16.48 -8.06 18.88
N GLN A 137 15.42 -8.81 18.58
CA GLN A 137 15.55 -10.17 18.05
C GLN A 137 16.17 -10.19 16.66
N LEU A 138 15.82 -9.25 15.78
CA LEU A 138 16.48 -9.08 14.49
C LEU A 138 17.97 -8.78 14.64
N GLY A 139 18.34 -7.92 15.60
CA GLY A 139 19.76 -7.65 15.92
C GLY A 139 20.54 -8.91 16.30
N VAL A 140 19.93 -9.81 17.08
CA VAL A 140 20.54 -11.10 17.42
C VAL A 140 20.72 -11.99 16.19
N LEU A 141 19.71 -12.06 15.30
CA LEU A 141 19.82 -12.83 14.05
C LEU A 141 20.93 -12.29 13.15
N PHE A 142 21.04 -10.97 13.01
CA PHE A 142 22.10 -10.36 12.22
C PHE A 142 23.50 -10.59 12.80
N ASP A 143 23.62 -10.62 14.13
CA ASP A 143 24.86 -10.96 14.82
C ASP A 143 25.23 -12.45 14.57
N GLN A 144 24.27 -13.38 14.65
CA GLN A 144 24.49 -14.79 14.27
C GLN A 144 24.96 -14.92 12.82
N GLN A 145 24.30 -14.22 11.90
CA GLN A 145 24.64 -14.20 10.48
C GLN A 145 26.07 -13.68 10.24
N SER A 146 26.49 -12.64 10.97
CA SER A 146 27.83 -12.07 10.87
C SER A 146 28.93 -13.03 11.33
N ARG A 147 28.59 -13.96 12.23
CA ARG A 147 29.49 -15.01 12.73
C ARG A 147 29.48 -16.28 11.89
N GLY A 148 28.62 -16.34 10.86
CA GLY A 148 28.42 -17.56 10.07
C GLY A 148 27.68 -18.67 10.83
N GLU A 149 26.97 -18.31 11.90
CA GLU A 149 26.13 -19.24 12.65
C GLU A 149 24.78 -19.44 11.94
N PRO A 150 24.18 -20.64 12.02
CA PRO A 150 22.83 -20.85 11.50
C PRO A 150 21.83 -19.96 12.25
N LEU A 151 20.91 -19.34 11.52
CA LEU A 151 19.87 -18.49 12.08
C LEU A 151 18.90 -19.31 12.94
N ASP A 152 18.59 -18.78 14.13
CA ASP A 152 17.67 -19.40 15.10
C ASP A 152 16.23 -19.40 14.57
N SER A 153 15.75 -20.56 14.11
CA SER A 153 14.41 -20.70 13.53
C SER A 153 13.30 -20.40 14.52
N VAL A 154 13.48 -20.73 15.81
CA VAL A 154 12.49 -20.44 16.86
C VAL A 154 12.34 -18.94 17.05
N ARG A 155 13.45 -18.20 16.93
CA ARG A 155 13.44 -16.74 16.98
C ARG A 155 12.77 -16.13 15.75
N ILE A 156 12.99 -16.70 14.57
CA ILE A 156 12.31 -16.27 13.34
C ILE A 156 10.79 -16.44 13.50
N ASP A 157 10.35 -17.60 13.97
CA ASP A 157 8.93 -17.88 14.22
C ASP A 157 8.34 -16.90 15.24
N HIS A 158 9.05 -16.65 16.34
CA HIS A 158 8.60 -15.68 17.34
C HIS A 158 8.50 -14.26 16.79
N ILE A 159 9.43 -13.83 15.93
CA ILE A 159 9.31 -12.54 15.25
C ILE A 159 8.02 -12.50 14.43
N ILE A 160 7.74 -13.54 13.63
CA ILE A 160 6.54 -13.64 12.78
C ILE A 160 5.25 -13.57 13.62
N GLU A 161 5.22 -14.22 14.78
CA GLU A 161 4.09 -14.17 15.71
C GLU A 161 3.80 -12.76 16.23
N GLN A 162 4.82 -11.90 16.34
CA GLN A 162 4.68 -10.50 16.76
C GLN A 162 4.30 -9.54 15.61
N ILE A 163 4.20 -10.04 14.37
CA ILE A 163 3.78 -9.25 13.22
C ILE A 163 2.26 -9.19 13.14
N GLN A 164 1.72 -8.04 12.71
CA GLN A 164 0.29 -7.91 12.46
C GLN A 164 -0.17 -8.99 11.47
N PRO A 165 -1.31 -9.68 11.69
CA PRO A 165 -1.71 -10.85 10.89
C PRO A 165 -1.70 -10.61 9.37
N ARG A 166 -2.10 -9.41 8.92
CA ARG A 166 -2.10 -9.05 7.50
C ARG A 166 -0.73 -9.05 6.81
N PHE A 167 0.36 -9.01 7.58
CA PHE A 167 1.73 -8.89 7.06
C PHE A 167 2.60 -10.13 7.32
N GLN A 168 2.07 -11.15 8.01
CA GLN A 168 2.84 -12.32 8.41
C GLN A 168 3.46 -13.04 7.20
N ASP A 169 2.68 -13.29 6.14
CA ASP A 169 3.17 -13.93 4.92
C ASP A 169 4.29 -13.14 4.23
N ALA A 170 4.16 -11.81 4.21
CA ALA A 170 5.15 -10.92 3.61
C ALA A 170 6.46 -10.93 4.41
N VAL A 171 6.38 -10.92 5.75
CA VAL A 171 7.57 -11.02 6.61
C VAL A 171 8.20 -12.41 6.52
N ALA A 172 7.40 -13.48 6.48
CA ALA A 172 7.89 -14.85 6.28
C ALA A 172 8.63 -15.03 4.94
N THR A 173 8.17 -14.34 3.89
CA THR A 173 8.87 -14.31 2.59
C THR A 173 10.24 -13.64 2.71
N VAL A 174 10.33 -12.52 3.44
CA VAL A 174 11.60 -11.82 3.68
C VAL A 174 12.55 -12.67 4.50
N THR A 175 12.07 -13.37 5.55
CA THR A 175 12.94 -14.22 6.39
C THR A 175 13.52 -15.38 5.60
N GLN A 176 12.73 -16.05 4.75
CA GLN A 176 13.22 -17.08 3.83
C GLN A 176 14.29 -16.56 2.86
N TRP A 177 14.15 -15.30 2.41
CA TRP A 177 15.12 -14.70 1.52
C TRP A 177 16.43 -14.43 2.25
N VAL A 178 16.38 -13.77 3.41
CA VAL A 178 17.56 -13.46 4.23
C VAL A 178 18.31 -14.73 4.66
N THR A 179 17.61 -15.83 4.94
CA THR A 179 18.24 -17.11 5.31
C THR A 179 18.93 -17.83 4.15
N ASN A 180 18.59 -17.48 2.90
CA ASN A 180 19.10 -18.13 1.68
C ASN A 180 20.24 -17.33 0.98
N PHE A 181 20.69 -16.20 1.54
CA PHE A 181 21.90 -15.47 1.13
C PHE A 181 23.03 -15.69 2.11
#